data_AF-A0A729FSU9-F1
#
_entry.id   AF-A0A729FSU9-F1
#
_cell.length_a   1.000
_cell.length_b   1.000
_cell.length_c   1.000
_cell.angle_alpha   90.00
_cell.angle_beta   90.00
_cell.angle_gamma   90.00
#
_symmetry.space_group_name_H-M   'P 1'
#
loop_
_entity.id
_entity.type
_entity.pdbx_description
1 polymer ?
#
loop_
_entity_poly.entity_id
_entity_poly.type
_entity_poly.pdbx_seq_one_letter_code
_entity_poly.pdbx_strand_id
1 'polypeptide(L)' 'MTDKPMTNRELVDAAIELAGRFYTMQGYSHRAGFRYWESPHPQEQLVFQMACHAFEFIRGSDVMDAIAELEDA' A
#
# COMPACT_ATOMS: atom_id res chain seq x y z
N MET A 1 5.35 15.24 18.99
CA MET A 1 4.89 13.97 18.41
C MET A 1 6.06 13.02 18.48
N THR A 2 5.95 11.91 19.19
CA THR A 2 6.96 10.86 19.19
C THR A 2 7.04 10.31 17.78
N ASP A 3 8.06 10.73 17.04
CA ASP A 3 8.38 10.33 15.67
C ASP A 3 8.92 8.90 15.69
N LYS A 4 8.06 7.95 16.06
CA LYS A 4 8.41 6.54 16.01
C LYS A 4 8.32 6.13 14.54
N PRO A 5 9.41 5.60 13.95
CA PRO A 5 9.33 5.09 12.58
C PRO A 5 8.24 4.02 12.50
N MET A 6 7.45 4.07 11.43
CA MET A 6 6.40 3.08 11.18
C MET A 6 7.03 1.70 11.09
N THR A 7 6.38 0.71 11.69
CA THR A 7 6.70 -0.70 11.45
C THR A 7 6.31 -1.08 10.03
N ASN A 8 6.88 -2.16 9.49
CA ASN A 8 6.51 -2.68 8.17
C ASN A 8 5.00 -2.93 8.06
N ARG A 9 4.38 -3.47 9.11
CA ARG A 9 2.94 -3.70 9.13
C ARG A 9 2.15 -2.40 9.00
N GLU A 10 2.51 -1.37 9.76
CA GLU A 10 1.87 -0.06 9.68
C GLU A 10 2.10 0.59 8.31
N LEU A 11 3.29 0.43 7.72
CA LEU A 11 3.61 0.94 6.39
C LEU A 11 2.74 0.28 5.32
N VAL A 12 2.63 -1.05 5.33
CA VAL A 12 1.81 -1.81 4.39
C VAL A 12 0.33 -1.49 4.58
N ASP A 13 -0.18 -1.45 5.81
CA ASP A 13 -1.58 -1.11 6.09
C ASP A 13 -1.90 0.32 5.59
N ALA A 14 -0.98 1.28 5.76
CA ALA A 14 -1.15 2.65 5.25
C ALA A 14 -1.10 2.72 3.71
N ALA A 15 -0.29 1.90 3.05
CA ALA A 15 -0.26 1.81 1.60
C ALA A 15 -1.56 1.20 1.04
N ILE A 16 -2.12 0.17 1.69
CA ILE A 16 -3.41 -0.43 1.32
C ILE A 16 -4.54 0.61 1.43
N GLU A 17 -4.58 1.37 2.52
CA GLU A 17 -5.56 2.45 2.72
C GLU A 17 -5.44 3.53 1.64
N LEU A 18 -4.23 3.94 1.28
CA LEU A 18 -4.01 4.91 0.21
C LEU A 18 -4.44 4.36 -1.17
N ALA A 19 -4.11 3.11 -1.48
CA ALA A 19 -4.56 2.45 -2.70
C ALA A 19 -6.09 2.36 -2.76
N GLY A 20 -6.73 2.07 -1.63
CA GLY A 20 -8.19 2.10 -1.48
C GLY A 20 -8.80 3.45 -1.83
N ARG A 21 -8.18 4.55 -1.38
CA ARG A 21 -8.62 5.91 -1.73
C ARG A 21 -8.50 6.18 -3.21
N PHE A 22 -7.39 5.80 -3.85
CA PHE A 22 -7.23 5.94 -5.30
C PHE A 22 -8.26 5.13 -6.08
N TYR A 23 -8.56 3.92 -5.62
CA TYR A 23 -9.60 3.07 -6.22
C TYR A 23 -10.98 3.70 -6.10
N THR A 24 -11.31 4.29 -4.94
CA THR A 24 -12.56 5.03 -4.72
C THR A 24 -12.65 6.32 -5.52
N MET A 25 -11.56 7.06 -5.70
CA MET A 25 -11.54 8.22 -6.58
C MET A 25 -11.86 7.87 -8.05
N GLN A 26 -11.59 6.64 -8.46
CA GLN A 26 -11.94 6.12 -9.78
C GLN A 26 -13.39 5.59 -9.88
N GLY A 27 -14.16 5.65 -8.78
CA GLY A 27 -15.56 5.22 -8.74
C GLY A 27 -15.78 3.79 -8.25
N TYR A 28 -14.76 3.10 -7.73
CA TYR A 28 -14.86 1.72 -7.25
C TYR A 28 -14.96 1.63 -5.72
N SER A 29 -15.45 0.50 -5.23
CA SER A 29 -15.54 0.23 -3.79
C SER A 29 -14.31 -0.54 -3.30
N HIS A 30 -13.56 0.05 -2.37
CA HIS A 30 -12.44 -0.60 -1.69
C HIS A 30 -12.92 -1.62 -0.64
N ARG A 31 -12.16 -2.70 -0.44
CA ARG A 31 -12.34 -3.68 0.63
C ARG A 31 -11.17 -3.59 1.60
N ALA A 32 -11.45 -3.32 2.88
CA ALA A 32 -10.42 -3.24 3.91
C ALA A 32 -9.58 -4.53 3.98
N GLY A 33 -8.26 -4.39 4.06
CA GLY A 33 -7.33 -5.52 4.12
C GLY A 33 -7.14 -6.27 2.78
N PHE A 34 -7.65 -5.74 1.67
CA PHE A 34 -7.44 -6.34 0.36
C PHE A 34 -5.97 -6.23 -0.07
N ARG A 35 -5.35 -7.39 -0.37
CA ARG A 35 -3.97 -7.48 -0.86
C ARG A 35 -3.94 -7.17 -2.36
N TYR A 36 -3.86 -5.89 -2.69
CA TYR A 36 -3.87 -5.42 -4.07
C TYR A 36 -2.74 -6.01 -4.95
N TRP A 37 -1.58 -6.31 -4.38
CA TRP A 37 -0.44 -6.91 -5.09
C TRP A 37 -0.71 -8.35 -5.57
N GLU A 38 -1.68 -9.04 -4.98
CA GLU A 38 -2.09 -10.39 -5.40
C GLU A 38 -3.28 -10.37 -6.37
N SER A 39 -3.87 -9.19 -6.64
CA SER A 39 -5.04 -9.11 -7.50
C SER A 39 -4.70 -9.52 -8.94
N PRO A 40 -5.57 -10.29 -9.63
CA PRO A 40 -5.42 -10.54 -11.06
C PRO A 40 -5.86 -9.34 -11.93
N HIS A 41 -6.47 -8.30 -11.34
CA HIS A 41 -7.00 -7.15 -12.06
C HIS A 41 -5.92 -6.07 -12.24
N PRO A 42 -5.54 -5.69 -13.49
CA PRO A 42 -4.47 -4.72 -13.73
C PRO A 42 -4.71 -3.36 -13.09
N GLN A 43 -5.97 -2.93 -12.98
CA GLN A 43 -6.32 -1.67 -12.35
C GLN A 43 -6.07 -1.69 -10.84
N GLU A 44 -6.37 -2.80 -10.17
CA GLU A 44 -6.13 -2.97 -8.74
C GLU A 44 -4.63 -3.02 -8.44
N GLN A 45 -3.85 -3.68 -9.30
CA GLN A 45 -2.39 -3.63 -9.22
C GLN A 45 -1.86 -2.20 -9.42
N LEU A 46 -2.38 -1.47 -10.42
CA LEU A 46 -1.93 -0.11 -10.73
C LEU A 46 -2.19 0.86 -9.57
N VAL A 47 -3.37 0.86 -8.95
CA VAL A 47 -3.65 1.76 -7.81
C VAL A 47 -2.74 1.49 -6.62
N PHE A 48 -2.31 0.24 -6.45
CA PHE A 48 -1.35 -0.12 -5.43
C PHE A 48 0.06 0.32 -5.78
N GLN A 49 0.49 0.13 -7.03
CA GLN A 49 1.77 0.66 -7.51
C GLN A 49 1.86 2.19 -7.34
N MET A 50 0.75 2.91 -7.59
CA MET A 50 0.68 4.35 -7.33
C MET A 50 0.87 4.69 -5.84
N ALA A 51 0.29 3.89 -4.94
CA ALA A 51 0.48 4.08 -3.50
C ALA A 51 1.93 3.80 -3.09
N CYS A 52 2.53 2.69 -3.55
CA CYS A 52 3.94 2.38 -3.29
C CYS A 52 4.86 3.51 -3.77
N HIS A 53 4.66 4.00 -4.99
CA HIS A 53 5.43 5.12 -5.54
C HIS A 53 5.27 6.41 -4.71
N ALA A 54 4.07 6.70 -4.20
CA ALA A 54 3.86 7.85 -3.34
C ALA A 54 4.64 7.74 -2.02
N PHE A 55 4.71 6.56 -1.42
CA PHE A 55 5.49 6.32 -0.19
C PHE A 55 7.00 6.42 -0.46
N GLU A 56 7.48 5.84 -1.56
CA GLU A 56 8.88 5.95 -1.96
C GLU A 56 9.26 7.42 -2.21
N PHE A 57 8.45 8.15 -2.98
CA PHE A 57 8.73 9.54 -3.36
C PHE A 57 8.64 10.53 -2.19
N ILE A 58 7.61 10.42 -1.34
CA ILE A 58 7.36 11.40 -0.27
C ILE A 58 8.13 11.06 1.01
N ARG A 59 8.29 9.76 1.32
CA ARG A 59 8.82 9.29 2.61
C ARG A 59 10.11 8.48 2.48
N GLY A 60 10.55 8.14 1.27
CA GLY A 60 11.70 7.25 1.06
C GLY A 60 11.48 5.84 1.60
N SER A 61 10.22 5.40 1.71
CA SER A 61 9.86 4.09 2.27
C SER A 61 9.51 3.12 1.14
N ASP A 62 10.13 1.93 1.14
CA ASP A 62 9.81 0.85 0.20
C ASP A 62 8.73 -0.06 0.78
N VAL A 63 7.52 0.04 0.22
CA VAL A 63 6.37 -0.76 0.65
C VAL A 63 6.50 -2.21 0.20
N MET A 64 7.12 -2.47 -0.96
CA MET A 64 7.23 -3.82 -1.51
C MET A 64 8.26 -4.64 -0.73
N ASP A 65 9.36 -4.01 -0.32
CA ASP A 65 10.35 -4.60 0.59
C ASP A 65 9.71 -4.95 1.95
N ALA A 66 8.93 -4.02 2.52
CA ALA A 66 8.19 -4.27 3.75
C ALA A 66 7.17 -5.42 3.63
N ILE A 67 6.55 -5.63 2.47
CA ILE A 67 5.69 -6.81 2.21
C ILE A 67 6.52 -8.08 2.18
N ALA A 68 7.63 -8.09 1.45
CA ALA A 68 8.50 -9.26 1.35
C ALA A 68 8.99 -9.70 2.75
N GLU A 69 9.43 -8.76 3.59
CA GLU A 69 9.85 -9.05 4.96
C GLU A 69 8.71 -9.60 5.84
N LEU A 70 7.45 -9.23 5.58
CA LEU A 70 6.29 -9.76 6.30
C LEU A 70 5.83 -11.12 5.80
N GLU A 71 6.03 -11.43 4.51
CA GLU A 71 5.69 -12.73 3.92
C GLU A 71 6.75 -13.80 4.22
N ASP A 72 8.00 -13.40 4.46
CA ASP A 72 9.11 -14.28 4.84
C ASP A 72 9.19 -14.58 6.36
N ALA A 73 8.32 -13.98 7.18
CA ALA A 73 8.28 -14.10 8.65
C ALA A 73 7.29 -15.16 9.17
#